data_AF-A0A136WC03-F1
#
_entry.id   AF-A0A136WC03-F1
#
_cell.length_a   1.000
_cell.length_b   1.000
_cell.length_c   1.000
_cell.angle_alpha   90.00
_cell.angle_beta   90.00
_cell.angle_gamma   90.00
#
_symmetry.space_group_name_H-M   'P 1'
#
loop_
_entity.id
_entity.type
_entity.pdbx_description
1 polymer ?
#
loop_
_entity_poly.entity_id
_entity_poly.type
_entity_poly.pdbx_seq_one_letter_code
_entity_poly.pdbx_strand_id
1 'polypeptide(L)' 'MSILNDKEIPIGLGMALSQNLDAMQAFASLEKGARNHVIERSHHAQSKNDMQNIVNDLLK' A
#
# COMPACT_ATOMS: atom_id res chain seq x y z
N MET A 1 11.12 16.84 10.11
CA MET A 1 10.26 16.44 8.98
C MET A 1 9.28 15.39 9.49
N SER A 2 8.01 15.75 9.68
CA SER A 2 6.99 14.79 10.10
C SER A 2 6.62 13.90 8.92
N ILE A 3 6.96 12.62 9.02
CA ILE A 3 6.57 11.51 8.12
C ILE A 3 5.04 11.33 8.02
N LEU A 4 4.28 12.11 8.80
CA LEU A 4 2.83 12.09 8.92
C LEU A 4 2.15 13.22 8.12
N ASN A 5 2.91 14.10 7.46
CA ASN A 5 2.35 15.14 6.60
C ASN A 5 1.95 14.62 5.21
N ASP A 6 2.39 13.42 4.84
CA ASP A 6 1.99 12.79 3.59
C ASP A 6 0.62 12.13 3.77
N LYS A 7 -0.41 12.87 3.37
CA LYS A 7 -1.72 12.33 2.97
C LYS A 7 -1.63 11.33 1.79
N GLU A 8 -0.44 10.79 1.50
CA GLU A 8 -0.16 9.96 0.32
C GLU A 8 -0.51 8.49 0.52
N ILE A 9 -0.58 7.95 1.75
CA ILE A 9 -0.96 6.54 1.95
C ILE A 9 -2.40 6.45 2.47
N PRO A 10 -3.33 5.87 1.68
CA PRO A 10 -4.70 5.64 2.13
C PRO A 10 -4.74 4.78 3.39
N ILE A 11 -5.62 5.13 4.33
CA ILE A 11 -5.75 4.40 5.60
C ILE A 11 -6.02 2.90 5.36
N GLY A 12 -6.85 2.58 4.35
CA GLY A 12 -7.11 1.20 3.94
C GLY A 12 -5.86 0.44 3.48
N LEU A 13 -4.96 1.10 2.75
CA LEU A 13 -3.68 0.54 2.33
C LEU A 13 -2.76 0.31 3.53
N GLY A 14 -2.65 1.31 4.41
CA GLY A 14 -1.86 1.19 5.64
C GLY A 14 -2.32 0.03 6.54
N MET A 15 -3.64 -0.13 6.70
CA MET A 15 -4.21 -1.25 7.46
C MET A 15 -3.98 -2.61 6.79
N ALA A 16 -4.05 -2.69 5.46
CA ALA A 16 -3.81 -3.95 4.75
C ALA A 16 -2.34 -4.36 4.78
N LEU A 17 -1.42 -3.40 4.65
CA LEU A 17 0.02 -3.64 4.81
C LEU A 17 0.38 -4.07 6.23
N SER A 18 -0.20 -3.45 7.26
CA SER A 18 0.10 -3.85 8.66
C SER A 18 -0.38 -5.26 9.01
N GLN A 19 -1.37 -5.80 8.28
CA GLN A 19 -1.82 -7.18 8.41
C GLN A 19 -0.91 -8.19 7.69
N ASN A 20 0.02 -7.73 6.83
CA ASN A 20 0.95 -8.56 6.09
C ASN A 20 2.34 -7.90 6.08
N LEU A 21 3.16 -8.24 7.09
CA LEU A 21 4.47 -7.63 7.29
C LEU A 21 5.43 -7.86 6.11
N ASP A 22 5.35 -9.00 5.43
CA ASP A 22 6.15 -9.27 4.23
C ASP A 22 5.77 -8.28 3.11
N ALA A 23 4.48 -8.06 2.88
CA ALA A 23 4.02 -7.12 1.87
C ALA A 23 4.34 -5.67 2.24
N MET A 24 4.30 -5.32 3.53
CA MET A 24 4.77 -4.03 4.04
C MET A 24 6.26 -3.82 3.76
N GLN A 25 7.09 -4.85 3.98
CA GLN A 25 8.52 -4.79 3.70
C GLN A 25 8.79 -4.66 2.19
N ALA A 26 8.05 -5.40 1.36
CA ALA A 26 8.11 -5.31 -0.10
C ALA A 26 7.74 -3.90 -0.58
N PHE A 27 6.61 -3.36 -0.10
CA PHE A 27 6.17 -1.99 -0.39
C PHE A 27 7.21 -0.94 0.00
N ALA A 28 7.81 -1.07 1.19
CA ALA A 28 8.84 -0.16 1.67
C ALA A 28 10.12 -0.18 0.82
N SER A 29 10.38 -1.31 0.16
CA SER A 29 11.55 -1.52 -0.71
C SER A 29 11.31 -1.07 -2.16
N LEU A 30 10.06 -0.77 -2.55
CA LEU A 30 9.74 -0.26 -3.87
C LEU A 30 10.33 1.12 -4.12
N GLU A 31 10.78 1.35 -5.35
CA GLU A 31 11.09 2.69 -5.87
C GLU A 31 9.84 3.58 -5.85
N LYS A 32 10.05 4.90 -5.81
CA LYS A 32 8.98 5.89 -5.67
C LYS A 32 7.86 5.73 -6.72
N GLY A 33 8.20 5.47 -7.98
CA GLY A 33 7.21 5.27 -9.05
C GLY A 33 6.30 4.08 -8.82
N ALA A 34 6.88 2.93 -8.44
CA ALA A 34 6.11 1.72 -8.13
C ALA A 34 5.26 1.90 -6.87
N ARG A 35 5.79 2.57 -5.85
CA ARG A 35 5.06 2.91 -4.63
C ARG A 35 3.82 3.78 -4.93
N ASN A 36 4.00 4.81 -5.75
CA ASN A 36 2.90 5.68 -6.18
C ASN A 36 1.85 4.91 -6.98
N HIS A 37 2.27 3.96 -7.82
CA HIS A 37 1.32 3.11 -8.55
C HIS A 37 0.44 2.26 -7.61
N VAL A 38 1.03 1.70 -6.54
CA VAL A 38 0.28 0.94 -5.53
C VAL A 38 -0.69 1.84 -4.76
N ILE A 39 -0.26 3.04 -4.40
CA ILE A 39 -1.10 4.07 -3.77
C ILE A 39 -2.29 4.42 -4.66
N GLU A 40 -2.04 4.72 -5.95
CA GLU A 40 -3.10 5.04 -6.92
C GLU A 40 -4.09 3.87 -7.09
N ARG A 41 -3.60 2.63 -7.17
CA ARG A 41 -4.47 1.44 -7.19
C ARG A 41 -5.34 1.35 -5.94
N SER A 42 -4.77 1.65 -4.77
CA SER A 42 -5.49 1.58 -3.50
C SER A 42 -6.61 2.63 -3.36
N HIS A 43 -6.49 3.79 -4.01
CA HIS A 43 -7.56 4.78 -4.09
C HIS A 43 -8.79 4.29 -4.88
N HIS A 44 -8.59 3.35 -5.81
CA HIS A 44 -9.66 2.77 -6.63
C HIS A 44 -10.22 1.46 -6.08
N ALA A 45 -9.69 0.95 -4.97
CA ALA A 45 -10.20 -0.26 -4.33
C ALA A 45 -11.61 -0.02 -3.78
N GLN A 46 -12.58 -0.85 -4.20
CA GLN A 46 -13.98 -0.70 -3.76
C GLN A 46 -14.33 -1.62 -2.59
N SER A 47 -13.45 -2.56 -2.24
CA SER A 47 -13.68 -3.52 -1.18
C SER A 47 -12.40 -3.87 -0.41
N LYS A 48 -12.57 -4.47 0.77
CA LYS A 48 -11.47 -5.04 1.55
C LYS A 48 -10.69 -6.09 0.74
N ASN A 49 -11.39 -6.88 -0.07
CA ASN A 49 -10.78 -7.94 -0.87
C ASN A 49 -9.89 -7.36 -1.98
N ASP A 50 -10.33 -6.26 -2.62
CA ASP A 50 -9.51 -5.55 -3.61
C ASP A 50 -8.23 -5.00 -2.98
N MET A 51 -8.33 -4.42 -1.79
CA MET A 51 -7.17 -3.94 -1.05
C MET A 51 -6.20 -5.08 -0.72
N GLN A 52 -6.73 -6.23 -0.29
CA GLN A 52 -5.90 -7.39 0.03
C GLN A 52 -5.21 -7.95 -1.23
N ASN A 53 -5.89 -7.94 -2.38
CA ASN A 53 -5.30 -8.34 -3.65
C ASN A 53 -4.16 -7.40 -4.07
N ILE A 54 -4.34 -6.08 -3.92
CA ILE A 54 -3.28 -5.10 -4.20
C ILE A 54 -2.04 -5.37 -3.34
N VAL A 55 -2.23 -5.66 -2.05
CA VAL A 55 -1.12 -5.97 -1.12
C VAL A 55 -0.48 -7.32 -1.44
N ASN A 56 -1.28 -8.34 -1.77
CA ASN A 56 -0.75 -9.67 -2.11
C ASN A 56 0.00 -9.68 -3.46
N ASP A 57 -0.35 -8.79 -4.38
CA ASP A 57 0.40 -8.61 -5.64
C ASP A 57 1.84 -8.12 -5.41
N LEU A 58 2.14 -7.53 -4.25
CA LEU A 58 3.51 -7.10 -3.89
C LEU A 58 4.44 -8.28 -3.59
N LEU A 59 3.89 -9.47 -3.37
CA LEU A 59 4.61 -10.69 -2.99
C LEU A 59 4.75 -11.69 -4.15
N LYS A 60 4.28 -11.32 -5.34
CA LYS A 60 4.40 -12.13 -6.57
C LYS A 60 5.64 -11.71 -7.34
#